data_AF-A0AAV3QUV6-F1
#
_entry.id   AF-A0AAV3QUV6-F1
#
_cell.length_a   1.000
_cell.length_b   1.000
_cell.length_c   1.000
_cell.angle_alpha   90.00
_cell.angle_beta   90.00
_cell.angle_gamma   90.00
#
_symmetry.space_group_name_H-M   'P 1'
#
loop_
_entity.id
_entity.type
_entity.pdbx_description
1 polymer ?
#
loop_
_entity_poly.entity_id
_entity_poly.type
_entity_poly.pdbx_seq_one_letter_code
_entity_poly.pdbx_strand_id
1 'polypeptide(L)'
;MISMCDRASNEPYFERKMQQLRNVTVEGYETLRNIDPRKWKRYAFRPRTNCLELVNNWAEAFHIFIIKARDQPIITMLNTIYHTIMTRIVEEREKKLKCKGSVGSRIDKVLEKREETLYDFIVKASGSPRYEVTSTHHSFLVDIEKKECSCVLWQLGDTPCMHAVCV
;
A
#
# COMPACT_ATOMS: atom_id res chain seq x y z
N MET A 1 -1.08 13.82 -10.26
CA MET A 1 -0.64 14.59 -9.07
C MET A 1 -1.45 14.28 -7.81
N ILE A 2 -2.77 14.02 -7.88
CA ILE A 2 -3.56 13.53 -6.73
C ILE A 2 -2.94 12.23 -6.15
N SER A 3 -2.52 11.31 -7.02
CA SER A 3 -1.78 10.06 -6.70
C SER A 3 -0.41 10.23 -6.00
N MET A 4 0.06 11.46 -5.77
CA MET A 4 1.28 11.69 -4.98
C MET A 4 0.98 12.14 -3.55
N CYS A 5 -0.20 12.73 -3.30
CA CYS A 5 -0.59 13.22 -1.98
C CYS A 5 -1.19 12.09 -1.13
N ASP A 6 -2.01 11.25 -1.75
CA ASP A 6 -2.62 10.05 -1.14
C ASP A 6 -1.55 9.05 -0.63
N ARG A 7 -0.44 8.89 -1.35
CA ARG A 7 0.64 7.94 -1.04
C ARG A 7 1.60 8.39 0.07
N ALA A 8 1.44 9.60 0.59
CA ALA A 8 2.29 10.13 1.64
C ALA A 8 2.28 9.23 2.89
N SER A 9 3.48 8.90 3.38
CA SER A 9 3.68 8.01 4.53
C SER A 9 3.57 8.70 5.88
N ASN A 10 3.80 10.02 5.93
CA ASN A 10 3.68 10.82 7.14
C ASN A 10 3.10 12.21 6.83
N GLU A 11 2.64 12.89 7.88
CA GLU A 11 2.00 14.20 7.79
C GLU A 11 2.92 15.30 7.22
N PRO A 12 4.20 15.43 7.61
CA PRO A 12 5.09 16.45 7.02
C PRO A 12 5.30 16.26 5.51
N TYR A 13 5.47 15.01 5.06
CA TYR A 13 5.61 14.71 3.64
C TYR A 13 4.31 14.97 2.89
N PHE A 14 3.16 14.69 3.50
CA PHE A 14 1.84 15.01 2.95
C PHE A 14 1.68 16.52 2.74
N GLU A 15 1.96 17.34 3.75
CA GLU A 15 1.80 18.79 3.65
C GLU A 15 2.71 19.39 2.56
N ARG A 16 3.95 18.89 2.43
CA ARG A 16 4.84 19.29 1.34
C ARG A 16 4.24 18.97 -0.03
N LYS A 17 3.59 17.81 -0.17
CA LYS A 17 2.91 17.42 -1.42
C LYS A 17 1.63 18.22 -1.68
N MET A 18 0.87 18.56 -0.65
CA MET A 18 -0.28 19.47 -0.78
C MET A 18 0.12 20.88 -1.20
N GLN A 19 1.23 21.40 -0.70
CA GLN A 19 1.78 22.69 -1.15
C GLN A 19 2.19 22.64 -2.62
N GLN A 20 2.84 21.55 -3.06
CA GLN A 20 3.16 21.35 -4.48
C GLN A 20 1.89 21.29 -5.33
N LEU A 21 0.83 20.62 -4.86
CA LEU A 21 -0.45 20.58 -5.56
C LEU A 21 -1.09 21.96 -5.67
N ARG A 22 -1.04 22.78 -4.61
CA ARG A 22 -1.56 24.16 -4.61
C ARG A 22 -0.93 25.02 -5.70
N ASN A 23 0.38 24.84 -5.94
CA ASN A 23 1.09 25.59 -6.97
C ASN A 23 0.66 25.22 -8.40
N VAL A 24 0.07 24.02 -8.59
CA VAL A 24 -0.40 23.57 -9.90
C VAL A 24 -1.90 23.83 -10.07
N THR A 25 -2.71 23.52 -9.05
CA THR A 25 -4.16 23.66 -9.11
C THR A 25 -4.72 24.00 -7.74
N VAL A 26 -5.16 25.25 -7.59
CA VAL A 26 -5.74 25.76 -6.34
C VAL A 26 -7.06 25.03 -6.02
N GLU A 27 -7.92 24.83 -7.02
CA GLU A 27 -9.20 24.12 -6.86
C GLU A 27 -9.02 22.67 -6.37
N GLY A 28 -8.01 21.97 -6.88
CA GLY A 28 -7.68 20.61 -6.46
C GLY A 28 -7.19 20.56 -5.01
N TYR A 29 -6.39 21.55 -4.60
CA TYR A 29 -5.95 21.69 -3.21
C TYR A 29 -7.14 21.91 -2.25
N GLU A 30 -8.04 22.84 -2.58
CA GLU A 30 -9.21 23.15 -1.76
C GLU A 30 -10.16 21.95 -1.65
N THR A 31 -10.44 21.28 -2.77
CA THR A 31 -11.28 20.08 -2.80
C THR A 31 -10.73 19.00 -1.89
N LEU A 32 -9.44 18.68 -2.01
CA LEU A 32 -8.80 17.65 -1.19
C LEU A 32 -8.72 18.03 0.29
N ARG A 33 -8.58 19.33 0.61
CA ARG A 33 -8.54 19.81 2.00
C ARG A 33 -9.90 19.71 2.69
N ASN A 34 -10.99 19.80 1.93
CA ASN A 34 -12.36 19.64 2.43
C ASN A 34 -12.75 18.17 2.67
N ILE A 35 -12.04 17.21 2.08
CA ILE A 35 -12.30 15.79 2.28
C ILE A 35 -11.55 15.30 3.53
N ASP A 36 -12.28 14.61 4.42
CA ASP A 36 -11.70 13.98 5.61
C ASP A 36 -10.43 13.18 5.26
N PRO A 37 -9.27 13.55 5.82
CA PRO A 37 -7.99 12.87 5.63
C PRO A 37 -8.04 11.36 5.77
N ARG A 38 -8.87 10.83 6.67
CA ARG A 38 -8.98 9.39 6.94
C ARG A 38 -9.59 8.60 5.78
N LYS A 39 -10.20 9.26 4.81
CA LYS A 39 -10.85 8.60 3.67
C LYS A 39 -9.92 8.33 2.50
N TRP A 40 -8.80 9.07 2.40
CA TRP A 40 -8.00 9.07 1.17
C TRP A 40 -6.49 9.22 1.38
N LYS A 41 -6.02 9.52 2.60
CA LYS A 41 -4.59 9.67 2.88
C LYS A 41 -4.04 8.42 3.55
N ARG A 42 -2.99 7.83 2.97
CA ARG A 42 -2.34 6.62 3.50
C ARG A 42 -1.88 6.77 4.94
N TYR A 43 -1.20 7.86 5.30
CA TYR A 43 -0.71 8.05 6.68
C TYR A 43 -1.83 8.20 7.72
N ALA A 44 -3.04 8.59 7.31
CA ALA A 44 -4.18 8.77 8.21
C ALA A 44 -4.98 7.46 8.42
N PHE A 45 -4.60 6.39 7.72
CA PHE A 45 -5.23 5.08 7.87
C PHE A 45 -4.81 4.42 9.18
N ARG A 46 -5.74 3.63 9.73
CA ARG A 46 -5.41 2.83 10.90
C ARG A 46 -4.48 1.68 10.46
N PRO A 47 -3.41 1.39 11.21
CA PRO A 47 -2.52 0.25 10.92
C PRO A 47 -3.24 -1.09 10.73
N ARG A 48 -4.42 -1.28 11.36
CA ARG A 48 -5.24 -2.50 11.25
C ARG A 48 -5.64 -2.87 9.81
N THR A 49 -5.62 -1.94 8.85
CA THR A 49 -6.10 -2.20 7.50
C THR A 49 -5.12 -3.04 6.66
N ASN A 50 -3.85 -3.16 7.07
CA ASN A 50 -2.78 -3.94 6.41
C ASN A 50 -2.78 -3.79 4.87
N CYS A 51 -3.05 -2.57 4.37
CA CYS A 51 -3.18 -2.30 2.95
C CYS A 51 -2.51 -0.98 2.60
N LEU A 52 -1.43 -1.05 1.81
CA LEU A 52 -0.73 0.11 1.28
C LEU A 52 -1.33 0.62 -0.04
N GLU A 53 -2.12 -0.22 -0.70
CA GLU A 53 -2.64 0.04 -2.04
C GLU A 53 -3.89 0.92 -1.97
N LEU A 54 -3.73 2.17 -2.42
CA LEU A 54 -4.78 3.15 -2.60
C LEU A 54 -5.21 3.19 -4.06
N VAL A 55 -5.66 2.04 -4.58
CA VAL A 55 -5.97 1.89 -6.00
C VAL A 55 -7.46 1.64 -6.22
N ASN A 56 -8.05 2.42 -7.12
CA ASN A 56 -9.42 2.23 -7.58
C ASN A 56 -9.61 0.94 -8.41
N ASN A 57 -8.51 0.28 -8.76
CA ASN A 57 -8.50 -0.91 -9.63
C ASN A 57 -9.45 -2.02 -9.15
N TRP A 58 -9.62 -2.20 -7.84
CA TRP A 58 -10.60 -3.16 -7.30
C TRP A 58 -12.04 -2.77 -7.62
N ALA A 59 -12.39 -1.50 -7.41
CA ALA A 59 -13.72 -1.00 -7.70
C ALA A 59 -13.97 -0.93 -9.21
N GLU A 60 -12.97 -0.57 -10.02
CA GLU A 60 -13.04 -0.57 -11.49
C GLU A 60 -13.23 -1.98 -12.04
N ALA A 61 -12.44 -2.95 -11.57
CA ALA A 61 -12.58 -4.35 -11.97
C ALA A 61 -13.94 -4.91 -11.57
N PHE A 62 -14.43 -4.57 -10.38
CA PHE A 62 -15.77 -4.95 -9.93
C PHE A 62 -16.87 -4.27 -10.77
N HIS A 63 -16.68 -2.99 -11.12
CA HIS A 63 -17.62 -2.22 -11.92
C HIS A 63 -17.75 -2.78 -13.34
N ILE A 64 -16.63 -3.06 -14.00
CA ILE A 64 -16.61 -3.68 -15.34
C ILE A 64 -17.32 -5.04 -15.31
N PHE A 65 -17.07 -5.82 -14.26
CA PHE A 65 -17.69 -7.12 -14.06
C PHE A 65 -19.21 -7.01 -13.84
N ILE A 66 -19.66 -6.15 -12.93
CA ILE A 66 -21.07 -6.07 -12.55
C ILE A 66 -21.92 -5.50 -13.68
N ILE A 67 -21.39 -4.56 -14.48
CA ILE A 67 -22.10 -4.03 -15.65
C ILE A 67 -22.43 -5.17 -16.62
N LYS A 68 -21.44 -6.00 -16.98
CA LYS A 68 -21.64 -7.12 -17.90
C LYS A 68 -22.66 -8.14 -17.40
N ALA A 69 -22.68 -8.38 -16.09
CA ALA A 69 -23.65 -9.30 -15.48
C ALA A 69 -25.07 -8.70 -15.47
N ARG A 70 -25.21 -7.38 -15.28
CA ARG A 70 -26.49 -6.68 -15.22
C ARG A 70 -27.24 -6.62 -16.55
N ASP A 71 -26.54 -6.76 -17.67
CA ASP A 71 -27.16 -6.83 -19.00
C ASP A 71 -27.85 -8.19 -19.26
N GLN A 72 -27.80 -9.12 -18.29
CA GLN A 72 -28.39 -10.45 -18.39
C GLN A 72 -29.69 -10.55 -17.58
N PRO A 73 -30.58 -11.52 -17.90
CA PRO A 73 -31.75 -11.81 -17.07
C PRO A 73 -31.38 -12.11 -15.62
N ILE A 74 -32.27 -11.82 -14.66
CA ILE A 74 -31.97 -11.85 -13.22
C ILE A 74 -31.36 -13.17 -12.74
N ILE A 75 -31.85 -14.31 -13.22
CA ILE A 75 -31.34 -15.64 -12.85
C ILE A 75 -29.93 -15.84 -13.42
N THR A 76 -29.72 -15.46 -14.68
CA THR A 76 -28.43 -15.55 -15.35
C THR A 76 -27.39 -14.64 -14.68
N MET A 77 -27.76 -13.40 -14.35
CA MET A 77 -26.91 -12.45 -13.63
C MET A 77 -26.42 -13.05 -12.29
N LEU A 78 -27.34 -13.59 -11.49
CA LEU A 78 -27.00 -14.20 -10.19
C LEU A 78 -26.05 -15.39 -10.36
N ASN A 79 -26.31 -16.26 -11.34
CA ASN A 79 -25.44 -17.40 -11.64
C ASN A 79 -24.05 -16.93 -12.10
N THR A 80 -23.96 -15.94 -12.98
CA THR A 80 -22.68 -15.37 -13.43
C THR A 80 -21.89 -14.76 -12.27
N ILE A 81 -22.57 -14.05 -11.36
CA ILE A 81 -21.94 -13.51 -10.15
C ILE A 81 -21.39 -14.63 -9.28
N TYR A 82 -22.23 -15.62 -8.97
CA TYR A 82 -21.88 -16.76 -8.13
C TYR A 82 -20.70 -17.56 -8.70
N HIS A 83 -20.77 -17.97 -9.96
CA HIS A 83 -19.71 -18.74 -10.61
C HIS A 83 -18.39 -17.97 -10.67
N THR A 84 -18.41 -16.69 -10.99
CA THR A 84 -17.17 -15.89 -11.05
C THR A 84 -16.49 -15.79 -9.69
N ILE A 85 -17.27 -15.55 -8.62
CA ILE A 85 -16.73 -15.51 -7.26
C ILE A 85 -16.17 -16.88 -6.87
N MET A 86 -16.92 -17.95 -7.13
CA MET A 86 -16.50 -19.32 -6.82
C MET A 86 -15.19 -19.67 -7.53
N THR A 87 -15.09 -19.44 -8.84
CA THR A 87 -13.87 -19.69 -9.63
C THR A 87 -12.69 -18.90 -9.10
N ARG A 88 -12.86 -17.60 -8.81
CA ARG A 88 -11.79 -16.77 -8.25
C ARG A 88 -11.30 -17.27 -6.89
N ILE A 89 -12.19 -17.71 -6.00
CA ILE A 89 -11.80 -18.26 -4.70
C ILE A 89 -10.95 -19.52 -4.89
N VAL A 90 -11.34 -20.41 -5.80
CA VAL A 90 -10.58 -21.63 -6.11
C VAL A 90 -9.22 -21.29 -6.71
N GLU A 91 -9.17 -20.40 -7.70
CA GLU A 91 -7.90 -19.95 -8.32
C GLU A 91 -6.94 -19.36 -7.30
N GLU A 92 -7.40 -18.49 -6.41
CA GLU A 92 -6.56 -17.89 -5.35
C GLU A 92 -6.09 -18.94 -4.34
N ARG A 93 -6.95 -19.91 -4.00
CA ARG A 93 -6.55 -21.04 -3.13
C ARG A 93 -5.46 -21.88 -3.78
N GLU A 94 -5.59 -22.20 -5.06
CA GLU A 94 -4.56 -22.94 -5.80
C GLU A 94 -3.24 -22.18 -5.92
N LYS A 95 -3.30 -20.87 -6.19
CA LYS A 95 -2.09 -20.01 -6.20
C LYS A 95 -1.39 -20.03 -4.85
N LYS A 96 -2.15 -19.97 -3.76
CA LYS A 96 -1.60 -20.07 -2.40
C LYS A 96 -0.93 -21.43 -2.16
N LEU A 97 -1.55 -22.53 -2.57
CA LEU A 97 -0.99 -23.88 -2.44
C LEU A 97 0.29 -24.08 -3.26
N LYS A 98 0.38 -23.45 -4.43
CA LYS A 98 1.57 -23.48 -5.30
C LYS A 98 2.70 -22.58 -4.80
N CYS A 99 2.45 -21.72 -3.82
CA CYS A 99 3.46 -20.85 -3.25
C CYS A 99 4.42 -21.65 -2.36
N LYS A 100 5.67 -21.80 -2.81
CA LYS A 100 6.70 -22.59 -2.12
C LYS A 100 7.44 -21.82 -1.01
N GLY A 101 7.35 -20.49 -1.00
CA GLY A 101 7.99 -19.61 -0.01
C GLY A 101 7.13 -19.34 1.22
N SER A 102 7.75 -18.77 2.27
CA SER A 102 7.03 -18.26 3.45
C SER A 102 6.12 -17.08 3.13
N VAL A 103 6.36 -16.43 2.00
CA VAL A 103 5.70 -15.24 1.50
C VAL A 103 5.20 -15.50 0.07
N GLY A 104 4.15 -14.78 -0.35
CA GLY A 104 3.57 -14.89 -1.68
C GLY A 104 4.50 -14.34 -2.77
N SER A 105 4.56 -14.97 -3.95
CA SER A 105 5.43 -14.55 -5.07
C SER A 105 5.31 -13.08 -5.48
N ARG A 106 4.15 -12.45 -5.24
CA ARG A 106 3.97 -11.00 -5.46
C ARG A 106 4.72 -10.16 -4.42
N ILE A 107 4.68 -10.56 -3.15
CA ILE A 107 5.37 -9.86 -2.08
C ILE A 107 6.88 -10.12 -2.20
N ASP A 108 7.30 -11.34 -2.57
CA ASP A 108 8.72 -11.65 -2.83
C ASP A 108 9.30 -10.69 -3.87
N LYS A 109 8.63 -10.52 -5.02
CA LYS A 109 9.03 -9.55 -6.05
C LYS A 109 9.07 -8.09 -5.55
N VAL A 110 8.20 -7.75 -4.60
CA VAL A 110 8.22 -6.40 -3.99
C VAL A 110 9.42 -6.25 -3.06
N LEU A 111 9.81 -7.29 -2.35
CA LEU A 111 11.00 -7.30 -1.49
C LEU A 111 12.27 -7.29 -2.33
N GLU A 112 12.39 -8.14 -3.35
CA GLU A 112 13.50 -8.13 -4.32
C GLU A 112 13.72 -6.74 -4.91
N LYS A 113 12.63 -6.09 -5.36
CA LYS A 113 12.71 -4.71 -5.88
C LYS A 113 13.13 -3.69 -4.83
N ARG A 114 12.80 -3.90 -3.55
CA ARG A 114 13.25 -3.02 -2.46
C ARG A 114 14.74 -3.24 -2.20
N GLU A 115 15.23 -4.47 -2.26
CA GLU A 115 16.66 -4.82 -2.13
C GLU A 115 17.51 -4.14 -3.20
N GLU A 116 17.04 -4.11 -4.45
CA GLU A 116 17.69 -3.40 -5.56
C GLU A 116 17.82 -1.88 -5.33
N THR A 117 17.11 -1.30 -4.38
CA THR A 117 17.11 0.15 -4.10
C THR A 117 17.89 0.54 -2.84
N LEU A 118 18.67 -0.37 -2.25
CA LEU A 118 19.32 -0.17 -0.95
C LEU A 118 20.69 0.54 -0.98
N TYR A 119 21.17 0.97 -2.13
CA TYR A 119 22.57 1.41 -2.30
C TYR A 119 23.03 2.59 -1.40
N ASP A 120 22.10 3.39 -0.84
CA ASP A 120 22.42 4.63 -0.12
C ASP A 120 22.11 4.60 1.40
N PHE A 121 21.92 3.42 2.00
CA PHE A 121 21.58 3.31 3.43
C PHE A 121 22.75 2.87 4.31
N ILE A 122 22.95 3.58 5.43
CA ILE A 122 23.90 3.23 6.49
C ILE A 122 23.12 2.75 7.71
N VAL A 123 23.35 1.51 8.14
CA VAL A 123 22.68 0.92 9.31
C VAL A 123 23.59 0.99 10.54
N LYS A 124 23.06 1.51 11.64
CA LYS A 124 23.72 1.55 12.96
C LYS A 124 22.84 0.88 13.99
N ALA A 125 23.41 -0.01 14.80
CA ALA A 125 22.67 -0.62 15.90
C ALA A 125 22.51 0.39 17.06
N SER A 126 21.28 0.64 17.49
CA SER A 126 20.93 1.51 18.62
C SER A 126 20.45 0.68 19.83
N GLY A 127 21.12 -0.46 20.05
CA GLY A 127 20.71 -1.51 20.99
C GLY A 127 19.72 -2.47 20.35
N SER A 128 20.15 -3.72 20.10
CA SER A 128 19.28 -4.77 19.55
C SER A 128 18.00 -4.89 20.39
N PRO A 129 16.79 -4.91 19.79
CA PRO A 129 16.46 -5.10 18.36
C PRO A 129 16.22 -3.80 17.54
N ARG A 130 16.79 -2.66 17.96
CA ARG A 130 16.61 -1.35 17.30
C ARG A 130 17.81 -0.92 16.48
N TYR A 131 17.51 -0.39 15.30
CA TYR A 131 18.47 0.03 14.31
C TYR A 131 18.12 1.43 13.80
N GLU A 132 19.14 2.26 13.62
CA GLU A 132 19.04 3.53 12.93
C GLU A 132 19.54 3.35 11.49
N VAL A 133 18.66 3.56 10.53
CA VAL A 133 18.95 3.51 9.11
C VAL A 133 19.03 4.93 8.59
N THR A 134 20.22 5.36 8.19
CA THR A 134 20.50 6.71 7.71
C THR A 134 20.64 6.72 6.20
N SER A 135 19.85 7.55 5.53
CA SER A 135 20.02 7.94 4.12
C SER A 135 20.76 9.28 4.05
N THR A 136 21.12 9.71 2.85
CA THR A 136 21.81 10.99 2.56
C THR A 136 21.16 12.22 3.22
N HIS A 137 19.84 12.21 3.45
CA HIS A 137 19.11 13.36 3.99
C HIS A 137 18.20 13.06 5.19
N HIS A 138 17.99 11.80 5.55
CA HIS A 138 17.01 11.39 6.55
C HIS A 138 17.48 10.17 7.33
N SER A 139 17.24 10.13 8.64
CA SER A 139 17.43 8.94 9.48
C SER A 139 16.08 8.34 9.89
N PHE A 140 16.04 7.01 9.95
CA PHE A 140 14.86 6.24 10.29
C PHE A 140 15.19 5.24 11.38
N LEU A 141 14.41 5.24 12.45
CA LEU A 141 14.44 4.19 13.47
C LEU A 141 13.60 2.98 13.01
N VAL A 142 14.19 1.80 13.12
CA VAL A 142 13.59 0.49 12.80
C VAL A 142 13.68 -0.39 14.05
N ASP A 143 12.55 -0.98 14.45
CA ASP A 143 12.45 -1.96 15.53
C ASP A 143 11.93 -3.28 14.92
N ILE A 144 12.81 -4.28 14.79
CA ILE A 144 12.50 -5.54 14.09
C ILE A 144 11.49 -6.36 14.88
N GLU A 145 11.65 -6.41 16.21
CA GLU A 145 10.80 -7.22 17.08
C GLU A 145 9.35 -6.72 17.04
N LYS A 146 9.18 -5.39 17.06
CA LYS A 146 7.86 -4.77 16.94
C LYS A 146 7.34 -4.66 15.51
N LYS A 147 8.16 -4.94 14.49
CA LYS A 147 7.86 -4.70 13.06
C LYS A 147 7.49 -3.25 12.78
N GLU A 148 8.21 -2.32 13.42
CA GLU A 148 7.93 -0.89 13.34
C GLU A 148 9.07 -0.15 12.63
N CYS A 149 8.70 0.80 11.78
CA CYS A 149 9.64 1.78 11.25
C CYS A 149 9.06 3.19 11.43
N SER A 150 9.91 4.16 11.73
CA SER A 150 9.56 5.59 11.74
C SER A 150 8.96 6.10 10.42
N CYS A 151 9.15 5.38 9.30
CA CYS A 151 8.47 5.67 8.04
C CYS A 151 7.00 5.21 7.99
N VAL A 152 6.51 4.47 8.99
CA VAL A 152 5.12 4.00 9.18
C VAL A 152 4.64 2.97 8.13
N LEU A 153 5.39 2.77 7.04
CA LEU A 153 5.01 1.89 5.94
C LEU A 153 4.92 0.42 6.35
N TRP A 154 5.78 -0.04 7.27
CA TRP A 154 5.72 -1.43 7.75
C TRP A 154 4.43 -1.68 8.54
N GLN A 155 4.08 -0.74 9.42
CA GLN A 155 2.89 -0.81 10.26
C GLN A 155 1.59 -0.73 9.45
N LEU A 156 1.58 0.01 8.33
CA LEU A 156 0.40 0.14 7.48
C LEU A 156 0.22 -1.05 6.51
N GLY A 157 1.32 -1.68 6.11
CA GLY A 157 1.33 -2.68 5.04
C GLY A 157 1.64 -4.11 5.44
N ASP A 158 1.99 -4.34 6.71
CA ASP A 158 2.42 -5.63 7.25
C ASP A 158 3.53 -6.32 6.42
N THR A 159 4.28 -5.52 5.66
CA THR A 159 5.40 -5.95 4.82
C THR A 159 6.61 -5.06 5.11
N PRO A 160 7.82 -5.62 5.26
CA PRO A 160 9.01 -4.84 5.57
C PRO A 160 9.24 -3.70 4.59
N CYS A 161 9.26 -2.46 5.06
CA CYS A 161 9.61 -1.30 4.24
C CYS A 161 11.09 -1.36 3.79
N MET A 162 11.52 -0.51 2.86
CA MET A 162 12.92 -0.52 2.39
C MET A 162 13.96 -0.39 3.53
N HIS A 163 13.67 0.40 4.56
CA HIS A 163 14.56 0.53 5.73
C HIS A 163 14.61 -0.76 6.55
N ALA A 164 13.50 -1.49 6.63
CA ALA A 164 13.43 -2.74 7.35
C ALA A 164 14.10 -3.90 6.61
N VAL A 165 14.10 -3.86 5.27
CA VAL A 165 14.82 -4.83 4.43
C VAL A 165 16.33 -4.62 4.52
N CYS A 166 16.78 -3.40 4.79
CA CYS A 166 18.20 -3.06 4.93
C CYS A 166 18.84 -3.57 6.23
N VAL A 167 18.04 -3.91 7.23
CA VAL A 167 18.47 -4.32 8.57
C VAL A 167 18.39 -5.82 8.70
#